data_AF-A0A2D7H379-F1
#
_entry.id   AF-A0A2D7H379-F1
#
_cell.length_a   1.000
_cell.length_b   1.000
_cell.length_c   1.000
_cell.angle_alpha   90.00
_cell.angle_beta   90.00
_cell.angle_gamma   90.00
#
_symmetry.space_group_name_H-M   'P 1'
#
loop_
_entity.id
_entity.type
_entity.pdbx_description
1 polymer ?
#
loop_
_entity_poly.entity_id
_entity_poly.type
_entity_poly.pdbx_seq_one_letter_code
_entity_poly.pdbx_strand_id
1 'polypeptide(L)'
;MTLKPIKTILFATAALISTFWMPSTASAQMEYMAEAMQPAYFSRDLVVFAEGLNLDETQEVIVEAMFESYTDDFEYGWAATQERLNKVAEEMKEQTPSSSKDTLEPVLNALGDWLIQKRQLDQGLLENIQAILVPEQRALWPSFSQRLYREKHMSRGRLSGESVDLFLIMRDCNLSPVAESTIADSLDEYALALDIAMRNRDSILRGNPKKLFDNILSGNDKRDASLSDDLIKARVEVRDLNDRYTEIVCSQLSPIDSEDFRARSLKRGYTRIYRRTPAQRLFQQAAENPAYATEVTAQIRALELSYNQELSAINFQLLGLTRKHEPEAQLHREQAGQIRKAGGTPSALEDPTRAIYKKREALGKEYIEMLRALLSADEFLELDGSRRWVPRSEQPASPPSSPGAGGNSELSLSGGKVNPSGKSKGKGNKKGPNDGANSGWNNKGKPGS
;
A
#
# COMPACT_ATOMS: atom_id res chain seq x y z
N MET A 1 -24.03 19.89 -45.00
CA MET A 1 -22.86 19.08 -44.60
C MET A 1 -23.09 18.61 -43.17
N THR A 2 -23.48 17.36 -43.02
CA THR A 2 -23.96 16.77 -41.76
C THR A 2 -22.82 16.08 -41.03
N LEU A 3 -22.46 16.61 -39.86
CA LEU A 3 -21.52 16.00 -38.91
C LEU A 3 -22.15 14.74 -38.30
N LYS A 4 -21.43 13.61 -38.36
CA LYS A 4 -21.76 12.37 -37.63
C LYS A 4 -21.04 12.36 -36.29
N PRO A 5 -21.66 11.91 -35.19
CA PRO A 5 -21.00 11.76 -33.91
C PRO A 5 -20.23 10.43 -33.83
N ILE A 6 -18.95 10.52 -33.47
CA ILE A 6 -18.08 9.39 -33.10
C ILE A 6 -18.42 9.02 -31.66
N LYS A 7 -19.37 8.09 -31.47
CA LYS A 7 -19.69 7.49 -30.16
C LYS A 7 -20.00 6.01 -30.31
N THR A 8 -19.07 5.20 -30.82
CA THR A 8 -19.25 3.73 -30.86
C THR A 8 -17.96 2.92 -31.08
N ILE A 9 -16.88 3.17 -30.34
CA ILE A 9 -15.74 2.24 -30.29
C ILE A 9 -15.20 2.17 -28.86
N LEU A 10 -15.87 1.41 -27.98
CA LEU A 10 -15.30 1.13 -26.64
C LEU A 10 -15.76 -0.20 -26.01
N PHE A 11 -16.43 -1.11 -26.73
CA PHE A 11 -17.00 -2.31 -26.12
C PHE A 11 -16.63 -3.67 -26.73
N ALA A 12 -15.66 -3.74 -27.67
CA ALA A 12 -15.34 -5.01 -28.34
C ALA A 12 -14.04 -5.73 -27.90
N THR A 13 -13.21 -5.14 -27.03
CA THR A 13 -11.86 -5.69 -26.73
C THR A 13 -11.70 -6.34 -25.36
N ALA A 14 -12.75 -6.38 -24.52
CA ALA A 14 -12.67 -6.97 -23.18
C ALA A 14 -12.68 -8.52 -23.16
N ALA A 15 -12.99 -9.19 -24.28
CA ALA A 15 -13.28 -10.63 -24.29
C ALA A 15 -12.07 -11.57 -24.53
N LEU A 16 -10.91 -11.06 -24.97
CA LEU A 16 -9.75 -11.91 -25.31
C LEU A 16 -8.63 -11.93 -24.26
N ILE A 17 -8.62 -11.00 -23.31
CA ILE A 17 -7.74 -11.06 -22.14
C ILE A 17 -8.31 -12.02 -21.07
N SER A 18 -9.64 -12.25 -21.07
CA SER A 18 -10.32 -13.07 -20.06
C SER A 18 -10.11 -14.59 -20.18
N THR A 19 -9.48 -15.10 -21.25
CA THR A 19 -9.25 -16.55 -21.42
C THR A 19 -7.84 -17.01 -21.08
N PHE A 20 -6.91 -16.10 -20.74
CA PHE A 20 -5.69 -16.51 -20.04
C PHE A 20 -5.98 -16.58 -18.55
N TRP A 21 -6.35 -17.77 -18.07
CA TRP A 21 -6.26 -18.11 -16.66
C TRP A 21 -4.78 -18.11 -16.26
N MET A 22 -4.21 -16.91 -16.09
CA MET A 22 -2.93 -16.72 -15.42
C MET A 22 -3.19 -16.97 -13.93
N PRO A 23 -2.60 -18.00 -13.30
CA PRO A 23 -2.66 -18.14 -11.85
C PRO A 23 -2.00 -16.90 -11.23
N SER A 24 -2.81 -16.03 -10.62
CA SER A 24 -2.47 -14.87 -9.78
C SER A 24 -0.97 -14.58 -9.70
N THR A 25 -0.40 -14.01 -10.76
CA THR A 25 1.01 -13.64 -10.74
C THR A 25 1.17 -12.26 -10.09
N ALA A 26 2.22 -12.21 -9.27
CA ALA A 26 2.75 -11.11 -8.48
C ALA A 26 2.33 -9.68 -8.88
N SER A 27 2.05 -8.86 -7.88
CA SER A 27 1.73 -7.42 -7.97
C SER A 27 2.60 -6.62 -8.95
N ALA A 28 3.86 -7.01 -9.16
CA ALA A 28 4.77 -6.36 -10.09
C ALA A 28 4.38 -6.51 -11.58
N GLN A 29 3.79 -7.64 -12.00
CA GLN A 29 3.37 -7.84 -13.39
C GLN A 29 2.11 -7.02 -13.72
N MET A 30 1.18 -6.94 -12.76
CA MET A 30 -0.01 -6.10 -12.86
C MET A 30 0.34 -4.60 -12.83
N GLU A 31 1.33 -4.20 -12.02
CA GLU A 31 1.83 -2.83 -11.96
C GLU A 31 2.48 -2.40 -13.28
N TYR A 32 3.21 -3.31 -13.93
CA TYR A 32 3.84 -3.09 -15.23
C TYR A 32 2.82 -2.93 -16.37
N MET A 33 1.78 -3.78 -16.38
CA MET A 33 0.66 -3.64 -17.33
C MET A 33 -0.11 -2.34 -17.09
N ALA A 34 -0.39 -1.99 -15.84
CA ALA A 34 -1.05 -0.74 -15.51
C ALA A 34 -0.23 0.48 -15.97
N GLU A 35 1.09 0.45 -15.78
CA GLU A 35 2.00 1.51 -16.25
C GLU A 35 2.01 1.62 -17.78
N ALA A 36 1.94 0.51 -18.52
CA ALA A 36 1.87 0.54 -19.98
C ALA A 36 0.56 1.16 -20.50
N MET A 37 -0.54 0.98 -19.78
CA MET A 37 -1.88 1.35 -20.24
C MET A 37 -2.32 2.78 -19.88
N GLN A 38 -1.56 3.48 -19.04
CA GLN A 38 -1.93 4.81 -18.55
C GLN A 38 -0.87 5.85 -18.89
N PRO A 39 -1.26 7.04 -19.35
CA PRO A 39 -0.33 8.14 -19.52
C PRO A 39 0.23 8.58 -18.16
N ALA A 40 1.46 9.11 -18.16
CA ALA A 40 2.07 9.64 -16.93
C ALA A 40 1.44 10.98 -16.52
N TYR A 41 1.07 11.78 -17.53
CA TYR A 41 0.50 13.10 -17.38
C TYR A 41 -0.92 13.14 -17.94
N PHE A 42 -1.81 13.84 -17.25
CA PHE A 42 -3.21 14.03 -17.64
C PHE A 42 -3.49 15.52 -17.75
N SER A 43 -4.50 15.93 -18.52
CA SER A 43 -4.86 17.37 -18.66
C SER A 43 -5.15 18.04 -17.31
N ARG A 44 -5.63 17.30 -16.30
CA ARG A 44 -5.79 17.83 -14.93
C ARG A 44 -4.48 18.27 -14.27
N ASP A 45 -3.36 17.72 -14.71
CA ASP A 45 -2.04 18.07 -14.20
C ASP A 45 -1.61 19.44 -14.73
N LEU A 46 -2.24 19.99 -15.77
CA LEU A 46 -1.98 21.33 -16.30
C LEU A 46 -2.01 22.40 -15.19
N VAL A 47 -2.96 22.29 -14.26
CA VAL A 47 -3.07 23.20 -13.11
C VAL A 47 -1.80 23.17 -12.25
N VAL A 48 -1.23 21.98 -12.04
CA VAL A 48 0.01 21.81 -11.29
C VAL A 48 1.20 22.45 -12.01
N PHE A 49 1.25 22.35 -13.35
CA PHE A 49 2.28 23.02 -14.16
C PHE A 49 2.12 24.54 -14.18
N ALA A 50 0.90 25.03 -14.39
CA ALA A 50 0.57 26.46 -14.42
C ALA A 50 0.94 27.14 -13.10
N GLU A 51 0.46 26.60 -11.97
CA GLU A 51 0.76 27.12 -10.64
C GLU A 51 2.23 26.92 -10.25
N GLY A 52 2.82 25.78 -10.60
CA GLY A 52 4.18 25.43 -10.19
C GLY A 52 5.27 26.20 -10.93
N LEU A 53 4.99 26.65 -12.15
CA LEU A 53 5.93 27.37 -13.02
C LEU A 53 5.54 28.83 -13.23
N ASN A 54 4.44 29.30 -12.61
CA ASN A 54 3.87 30.64 -12.81
C ASN A 54 3.71 30.95 -14.31
N LEU A 55 3.03 30.07 -15.05
CA LEU A 55 2.75 30.27 -16.46
C LEU A 55 1.80 31.45 -16.65
N ASP A 56 2.00 32.24 -17.70
CA ASP A 56 1.02 33.25 -18.12
C ASP A 56 -0.09 32.62 -18.99
N GLU A 57 -1.18 33.36 -19.24
CA GLU A 57 -2.32 32.88 -20.02
C GLU A 57 -1.92 32.38 -21.42
N THR A 58 -0.89 32.97 -22.05
CA THR A 58 -0.45 32.54 -23.38
C THR A 58 0.33 31.23 -23.29
N GLN A 59 1.22 31.12 -22.31
CA GLN A 59 1.96 29.88 -22.05
C GLN A 59 1.04 28.75 -21.62
N GLU A 60 0.01 29.02 -20.81
CA GLU A 60 -1.00 28.02 -20.44
C GLU A 60 -1.68 27.40 -21.66
N VAL A 61 -2.11 28.22 -22.63
CA VAL A 61 -2.68 27.74 -23.90
C VAL A 61 -1.68 26.91 -24.70
N ILE A 62 -0.41 27.31 -24.72
CA ILE A 62 0.65 26.54 -25.40
C ILE A 62 0.86 25.19 -24.72
N VAL A 63 0.93 25.17 -23.38
CA VAL A 63 1.11 23.93 -22.60
C VAL A 63 -0.12 23.04 -22.72
N GLU A 64 -1.33 23.59 -22.72
CA GLU A 64 -2.56 22.84 -22.98
C GLU A 64 -2.48 22.11 -24.34
N ALA A 65 -2.09 22.81 -25.41
CA ALA A 65 -1.89 22.19 -26.73
C ALA A 65 -0.79 21.10 -26.71
N MET A 66 0.27 21.27 -25.91
CA MET A 66 1.29 20.22 -25.72
C MET A 66 0.72 18.99 -24.99
N PHE A 67 -0.15 19.18 -24.00
CA PHE A 67 -0.83 18.09 -23.30
C PHE A 67 -1.83 17.34 -24.21
N GLU A 68 -2.55 18.07 -25.07
CA GLU A 68 -3.41 17.46 -26.10
C GLU A 68 -2.59 16.62 -27.07
N SER A 69 -1.50 17.17 -27.62
CA SER A 69 -0.59 16.43 -28.51
C SER A 69 0.02 15.21 -27.83
N TYR A 70 0.46 15.32 -26.58
CA TYR A 70 0.97 14.18 -25.80
C TYR A 70 -0.09 13.10 -25.61
N THR A 71 -1.34 13.49 -25.36
CA THR A 71 -2.45 12.55 -25.19
C THR A 71 -2.74 11.81 -26.50
N ASP A 72 -2.80 12.53 -27.61
CA ASP A 72 -2.99 11.95 -28.95
C ASP A 72 -1.85 10.98 -29.31
N ASP A 73 -0.59 11.36 -29.06
CA ASP A 73 0.58 10.51 -29.31
C ASP A 73 0.57 9.25 -28.43
N PHE A 74 0.15 9.39 -27.16
CA PHE A 74 -0.01 8.26 -26.26
C PHE A 74 -1.09 7.30 -26.75
N GLU A 75 -2.28 7.82 -27.10
CA GLU A 75 -3.40 7.01 -27.59
C GLU A 75 -3.05 6.30 -28.90
N TYR A 76 -2.40 7.00 -29.83
CA TYR A 76 -1.92 6.43 -31.09
C TYR A 76 -0.91 5.31 -30.85
N GLY A 77 0.11 5.56 -30.01
CA GLY A 77 1.14 4.58 -29.71
C GLY A 77 0.60 3.35 -28.98
N TRP A 78 -0.37 3.54 -28.08
CA TRP A 78 -1.05 2.43 -27.41
C TRP A 78 -1.93 1.63 -28.38
N ALA A 79 -2.70 2.30 -29.25
CA ALA A 79 -3.51 1.63 -30.28
C ALA A 79 -2.65 0.79 -31.23
N ALA A 80 -1.50 1.32 -31.68
CA ALA A 80 -0.53 0.57 -32.47
C ALA A 80 0.05 -0.63 -31.70
N THR A 81 0.22 -0.51 -30.38
CA THR A 81 0.64 -1.62 -29.51
C THR A 81 -0.44 -2.68 -29.38
N GLN A 82 -1.71 -2.29 -29.23
CA GLN A 82 -2.85 -3.22 -29.24
C GLN A 82 -2.96 -3.96 -30.58
N GLU A 83 -2.75 -3.28 -31.71
CA GLU A 83 -2.75 -3.93 -33.02
C GLU A 83 -1.62 -4.97 -33.13
N ARG A 84 -0.40 -4.64 -32.67
CA ARG A 84 0.72 -5.59 -32.59
C ARG A 84 0.36 -6.81 -31.74
N LEU A 85 -0.24 -6.60 -30.57
CA LEU A 85 -0.68 -7.69 -29.69
C LEU A 85 -1.76 -8.56 -30.33
N ASN A 86 -2.69 -7.97 -31.07
CA ASN A 86 -3.73 -8.71 -31.81
C ASN A 86 -3.13 -9.56 -32.93
N LYS A 87 -2.17 -9.02 -33.71
CA LYS A 87 -1.44 -9.77 -34.74
C LYS A 87 -0.71 -10.97 -34.14
N VAL A 88 0.00 -10.75 -33.04
CA VAL A 88 0.66 -11.82 -32.28
C VAL A 88 -0.36 -12.90 -31.85
N ALA A 89 -1.54 -12.50 -31.38
CA ALA A 89 -2.59 -13.45 -30.99
C ALA A 89 -3.20 -14.22 -32.18
N GLU A 90 -3.28 -13.61 -33.36
CA GLU A 90 -3.73 -14.26 -34.60
C GLU A 90 -2.68 -15.26 -35.11
N GLU A 91 -1.41 -14.87 -35.15
CA GLU A 91 -0.29 -15.74 -35.52
C GLU A 91 -0.23 -16.99 -34.61
N MET A 92 -0.52 -16.85 -33.32
CA MET A 92 -0.59 -17.99 -32.37
C MET A 92 -1.81 -18.89 -32.57
N LYS A 93 -2.89 -18.40 -33.19
CA LYS A 93 -4.02 -19.25 -33.58
C LYS A 93 -3.71 -20.06 -34.83
N GLU A 94 -2.97 -19.48 -35.77
CA GLU A 94 -2.57 -20.12 -37.02
C GLU A 94 -1.40 -21.09 -36.85
N GLN A 95 -0.43 -20.74 -36.00
CA GLN A 95 0.72 -21.56 -35.67
C GLN A 95 0.61 -21.99 -34.21
N THR A 96 0.35 -23.28 -33.96
CA THR A 96 0.32 -23.81 -32.59
C THR A 96 1.71 -23.65 -31.97
N PRO A 97 1.88 -22.82 -30.92
CA PRO A 97 3.19 -22.60 -30.33
C PRO A 97 3.74 -23.90 -29.75
N SER A 98 5.01 -24.21 -30.02
CA SER A 98 5.69 -25.39 -29.47
C SER A 98 5.98 -25.27 -27.98
N SER A 99 6.07 -24.03 -27.46
CA SER A 99 6.38 -23.77 -26.05
C SER A 99 5.67 -22.51 -25.54
N SER A 100 5.59 -22.38 -24.21
CA SER A 100 5.11 -21.18 -23.53
C SER A 100 5.99 -19.95 -23.82
N LYS A 101 7.29 -20.16 -24.07
CA LYS A 101 8.22 -19.11 -24.45
C LYS A 101 7.85 -18.51 -25.81
N ASP A 102 7.60 -19.36 -26.80
CA ASP A 102 7.19 -18.94 -28.15
C ASP A 102 5.86 -18.18 -28.13
N THR A 103 5.03 -18.43 -27.11
CA THR A 103 3.74 -17.76 -26.89
C THR A 103 3.90 -16.39 -26.23
N LEU A 104 4.89 -16.21 -25.35
CA LEU A 104 5.01 -15.00 -24.53
C LEU A 104 5.99 -13.98 -25.11
N GLU A 105 7.01 -14.43 -25.84
CA GLU A 105 8.09 -13.57 -26.31
C GLU A 105 7.62 -12.40 -27.20
N PRO A 106 6.76 -12.62 -28.21
CA PRO A 106 6.31 -11.52 -29.07
C PRO A 106 5.43 -10.51 -28.31
N VAL A 107 4.61 -10.99 -27.36
CA VAL A 107 3.77 -10.13 -26.49
C VAL A 107 4.63 -9.22 -25.62
N LEU A 108 5.63 -9.81 -24.96
CA LEU A 108 6.51 -9.08 -24.05
C LEU A 108 7.39 -8.07 -24.81
N ASN A 109 7.88 -8.42 -25.99
CA ASN A 109 8.63 -7.49 -26.85
C ASN A 109 7.78 -6.29 -27.28
N ALA A 110 6.53 -6.52 -27.72
CA ALA A 110 5.62 -5.43 -28.11
C ALA A 110 5.36 -4.46 -26.95
N LEU A 111 5.12 -4.98 -25.73
CA LEU A 111 4.94 -4.17 -24.52
C LEU A 111 6.23 -3.46 -24.08
N GLY A 112 7.38 -4.12 -24.22
CA GLY A 112 8.68 -3.55 -23.87
C GLY A 112 9.06 -2.37 -24.73
N ASP A 113 8.89 -2.51 -26.05
CA ASP A 113 9.14 -1.42 -27.00
C ASP A 113 8.17 -0.25 -26.76
N TRP A 114 6.90 -0.55 -26.49
CA TRP A 114 5.93 0.48 -26.13
C TRP A 114 6.35 1.26 -24.88
N LEU A 115 6.80 0.60 -23.82
CA LEU A 115 7.22 1.30 -22.61
C LEU A 115 8.46 2.17 -22.80
N ILE A 116 9.35 1.81 -23.72
CA ILE A 116 10.47 2.68 -24.10
C ILE A 116 9.94 3.91 -24.82
N GLN A 117 9.05 3.75 -25.79
CA GLN A 117 8.42 4.85 -26.53
C GLN A 117 7.63 5.77 -25.60
N LYS A 118 6.80 5.19 -24.72
CA LYS A 118 6.03 5.92 -23.72
C LYS A 118 6.94 6.79 -22.85
N ARG A 119 8.08 6.27 -22.37
CA ARG A 119 9.02 7.08 -21.58
C ARG A 119 9.63 8.23 -22.37
N GLN A 120 9.86 8.04 -23.67
CA GLN A 120 10.31 9.13 -24.55
C GLN A 120 9.22 10.18 -24.73
N LEU A 121 7.95 9.79 -24.84
CA LEU A 121 6.82 10.72 -24.86
C LEU A 121 6.72 11.49 -23.53
N ASP A 122 6.79 10.78 -22.39
CA ASP A 122 6.73 11.37 -21.05
C ASP A 122 7.85 12.41 -20.86
N GLN A 123 9.08 12.07 -21.25
CA GLN A 123 10.23 12.95 -21.16
C GLN A 123 10.13 14.12 -22.16
N GLY A 124 9.68 13.85 -23.39
CA GLY A 124 9.52 14.86 -24.43
C GLY A 124 8.52 15.95 -24.04
N LEU A 125 7.41 15.59 -23.38
CA LEU A 125 6.47 16.57 -22.84
C LEU A 125 7.17 17.53 -21.85
N LEU A 126 7.91 16.99 -20.89
CA LEU A 126 8.63 17.81 -19.91
C LEU A 126 9.68 18.72 -20.55
N GLU A 127 10.46 18.19 -21.51
CA GLU A 127 11.48 18.95 -22.23
C GLU A 127 10.87 20.08 -23.07
N ASN A 128 9.76 19.81 -23.76
CA ASN A 128 9.03 20.81 -24.53
C ASN A 128 8.49 21.94 -23.66
N ILE A 129 7.92 21.60 -22.49
CA ILE A 129 7.46 22.61 -21.52
C ILE A 129 8.65 23.42 -21.01
N GLN A 130 9.75 22.78 -20.62
CA GLN A 130 10.94 23.49 -20.12
C GLN A 130 11.56 24.42 -21.18
N ALA A 131 11.44 24.07 -22.46
CA ALA A 131 11.97 24.86 -23.57
C ALA A 131 11.26 26.20 -23.75
N ILE A 132 9.97 26.29 -23.46
CA ILE A 132 9.18 27.54 -23.60
C ILE A 132 9.23 28.45 -22.38
N LEU A 133 9.83 28.00 -21.28
CA LEU A 133 9.96 28.80 -20.05
C LEU A 133 10.94 29.95 -20.22
N VAL A 134 10.56 31.13 -19.72
CA VAL A 134 11.48 32.27 -19.58
C VAL A 134 12.51 32.01 -18.46
N PRO A 135 13.65 32.73 -18.41
CA PRO A 135 14.71 32.47 -17.43
C PRO A 135 14.24 32.42 -15.98
N GLU A 136 13.32 33.31 -15.59
CA GLU A 136 12.75 33.38 -14.24
C GLU A 136 11.95 32.11 -13.89
N GLN A 137 11.13 31.62 -14.83
CA GLN A 137 10.36 30.38 -14.66
C GLN A 137 11.26 29.15 -14.70
N ARG A 138 12.30 29.16 -15.55
CA ARG A 138 13.28 28.07 -15.62
C ARG A 138 14.02 27.89 -14.29
N ALA A 139 14.20 28.96 -13.51
CA ALA A 139 14.77 28.86 -12.16
C ALA A 139 13.88 28.09 -11.18
N LEU A 140 12.56 28.02 -11.43
CA LEU A 140 11.60 27.24 -10.62
C LEU A 140 11.61 25.74 -10.97
N TRP A 141 12.14 25.38 -12.14
CA TRP A 141 12.09 24.02 -12.67
C TRP A 141 12.65 22.94 -11.73
N PRO A 142 13.79 23.13 -11.03
CA PRO A 142 14.31 22.11 -10.12
C PRO A 142 13.31 21.76 -9.00
N SER A 143 12.78 22.77 -8.30
CA SER A 143 11.80 22.56 -7.22
C SER A 143 10.48 21.98 -7.74
N PHE A 144 9.99 22.51 -8.87
CA PHE A 144 8.78 22.01 -9.54
C PHE A 144 8.91 20.53 -9.92
N SER A 145 9.98 20.15 -10.62
CA SER A 145 10.18 18.78 -11.11
C SER A 145 10.32 17.77 -9.97
N GLN A 146 10.97 18.15 -8.86
CA GLN A 146 11.05 17.33 -7.65
C GLN A 146 9.67 17.13 -7.00
N ARG A 147 8.87 18.20 -6.88
CA ARG A 147 7.50 18.13 -6.35
C ARG A 147 6.62 17.24 -7.21
N LEU A 148 6.64 17.44 -8.53
CA LEU A 148 5.87 16.66 -9.50
C LEU A 148 6.26 15.16 -9.43
N TYR A 149 7.57 14.88 -9.36
CA TYR A 149 8.05 13.50 -9.23
C TYR A 149 7.58 12.86 -7.92
N ARG A 150 7.68 13.57 -6.80
CA ARG A 150 7.19 13.09 -5.50
C ARG A 150 5.71 12.76 -5.56
N GLU A 151 4.87 13.65 -6.08
CA GLU A 151 3.42 13.45 -6.17
C GLU A 151 3.04 12.17 -6.94
N LYS A 152 3.73 11.90 -8.05
CA LYS A 152 3.46 10.73 -8.90
C LYS A 152 4.02 9.42 -8.34
N HIS A 153 5.14 9.48 -7.61
CA HIS A 153 5.92 8.29 -7.26
C HIS A 153 5.90 7.92 -5.77
N MET A 154 5.36 8.76 -4.88
CA MET A 154 5.37 8.49 -3.44
C MET A 154 4.50 7.30 -3.04
N SER A 155 3.40 7.07 -3.77
CA SER A 155 2.44 5.97 -3.52
C SER A 155 3.00 4.58 -3.82
N ARG A 156 4.16 4.49 -4.50
CA ARG A 156 4.85 3.22 -4.81
C ARG A 156 5.54 2.59 -3.59
N GLY A 157 5.44 3.22 -2.41
CA GLY A 157 5.97 2.69 -1.17
C GLY A 157 5.34 1.35 -0.78
N ARG A 158 6.17 0.49 -0.19
CA ARG A 158 5.79 -0.85 0.30
C ARG A 158 6.21 -1.08 1.75
N LEU A 159 7.20 -0.34 2.23
CA LEU A 159 7.62 -0.35 3.64
C LEU A 159 6.89 0.74 4.43
N SER A 160 6.67 0.49 5.73
CA SER A 160 6.15 1.53 6.63
C SER A 160 7.16 2.69 6.71
N GLY A 161 6.67 3.92 6.60
CA GLY A 161 7.48 5.14 6.57
C GLY A 161 7.99 5.54 5.17
N GLU A 162 7.93 4.66 4.16
CA GLU A 162 8.44 4.96 2.81
C GLU A 162 7.59 6.03 2.08
N SER A 163 6.28 6.06 2.32
CA SER A 163 5.34 6.97 1.65
C SER A 163 5.00 8.24 2.46
N VAL A 164 5.88 8.66 3.38
CA VAL A 164 5.71 9.89 4.17
C VAL A 164 6.26 11.09 3.41
N ASP A 165 5.39 12.04 3.07
CA ASP A 165 5.79 13.32 2.47
C ASP A 165 5.76 14.43 3.53
N LEU A 166 6.93 14.96 3.89
CA LEU A 166 7.07 15.99 4.92
C LEU A 166 6.42 17.33 4.53
N PHE A 167 6.25 17.63 3.24
CA PHE A 167 5.52 18.83 2.81
C PHE A 167 4.03 18.72 3.12
N LEU A 168 3.46 17.52 3.00
CA LEU A 168 2.06 17.29 3.41
C LEU A 168 1.92 17.37 4.93
N ILE A 169 2.90 16.86 5.70
CA ILE A 169 2.89 16.97 7.15
C ILE A 169 2.97 18.43 7.60
N MET A 170 3.92 19.20 7.05
CA MET A 170 4.06 20.63 7.33
C MET A 170 2.75 21.38 7.09
N ARG A 171 2.13 21.18 5.91
CA ARG A 171 0.83 21.79 5.57
C ARG A 171 -0.26 21.40 6.58
N ASP A 172 -0.29 20.15 7.01
CA ASP A 172 -1.31 19.67 7.95
C ASP A 172 -1.07 20.17 9.40
N CYS A 173 0.15 20.59 9.75
CA CYS A 173 0.51 21.14 11.06
C CYS A 173 0.08 22.60 11.25
N ASN A 174 -0.23 23.34 10.17
CA ASN A 174 -0.54 24.77 10.23
C ASN A 174 0.53 25.58 11.00
N LEU A 175 1.80 25.36 10.68
CA LEU A 175 2.91 26.05 11.31
C LEU A 175 2.82 27.57 11.11
N SER A 176 3.36 28.35 12.04
CA SER A 176 3.48 29.80 11.86
C SER A 176 4.43 30.12 10.68
N PRO A 177 4.26 31.26 9.97
CA PRO A 177 5.18 31.64 8.88
C PRO A 177 6.65 31.70 9.30
N VAL A 178 6.92 32.04 10.57
CA VAL A 178 8.28 32.06 11.14
C VAL A 178 8.83 30.63 11.26
N ALA A 179 8.02 29.69 11.73
CA ALA A 179 8.41 28.29 11.85
C ALA A 179 8.62 27.65 10.47
N GLU A 180 7.75 27.94 9.49
CA GLU A 180 7.92 27.49 8.10
C GLU A 180 9.23 28.02 7.50
N SER A 181 9.51 29.32 7.66
CA SER A 181 10.77 29.92 7.21
C SER A 181 11.99 29.32 7.91
N THR A 182 11.85 28.83 9.15
CA THR A 182 12.97 28.23 9.90
C THR A 182 13.37 26.88 9.33
N ILE A 183 12.40 26.09 8.84
CA ILE A 183 12.62 24.72 8.34
C ILE A 183 12.77 24.65 6.81
N ALA A 184 12.62 25.77 6.11
CA ALA A 184 12.60 25.84 4.66
C ALA A 184 13.84 25.20 4.02
N ASP A 185 15.04 25.61 4.44
CA ASP A 185 16.30 25.06 3.91
C ASP A 185 16.39 23.54 4.11
N SER A 186 15.93 23.03 5.25
CA SER A 186 15.92 21.58 5.52
C SER A 186 14.90 20.82 4.67
N LEU A 187 13.77 21.46 4.31
CA LEU A 187 12.79 20.89 3.40
C LEU A 187 13.28 20.90 1.94
N ASP A 188 14.05 21.90 1.54
CA ASP A 188 14.68 21.96 0.21
C ASP A 188 15.76 20.89 0.06
N GLU A 189 16.62 20.72 1.07
CA GLU A 189 17.58 19.61 1.12
C GLU A 189 16.88 18.24 1.10
N TYR A 190 15.80 18.10 1.87
CA TYR A 190 14.97 16.90 1.87
C TYR A 190 14.39 16.60 0.49
N ALA A 191 13.85 17.61 -0.21
CA ALA A 191 13.25 17.44 -1.53
C ALA A 191 14.27 16.91 -2.54
N LEU A 192 15.48 17.47 -2.54
CA LEU A 192 16.57 17.01 -3.39
C LEU A 192 17.01 15.57 -3.05
N ALA A 193 17.25 15.30 -1.78
CA ALA A 193 17.70 13.97 -1.34
C ALA A 193 16.63 12.88 -1.59
N LEU A 194 15.35 13.23 -1.39
CA LEU A 194 14.24 12.32 -1.62
C LEU A 194 14.06 12.03 -3.11
N ASP A 195 14.15 13.04 -3.98
CA ASP A 195 14.08 12.85 -5.42
C ASP A 195 15.16 11.87 -5.92
N ILE A 196 16.41 12.02 -5.46
CA ILE A 196 17.51 11.11 -5.77
C ILE A 196 17.20 9.68 -5.30
N ALA A 197 16.80 9.51 -4.04
CA ALA A 197 16.51 8.19 -3.46
C ALA A 197 15.30 7.51 -4.15
N MET A 198 14.25 8.26 -4.46
CA MET A 198 13.07 7.74 -5.17
C MET A 198 13.38 7.38 -6.62
N ARG A 199 14.20 8.17 -7.32
CA ARG A 199 14.67 7.83 -8.68
C ARG A 199 15.56 6.59 -8.68
N ASN A 200 16.45 6.45 -7.69
CA ASN A 200 17.24 5.24 -7.50
C ASN A 200 16.33 4.01 -7.33
N ARG A 201 15.39 4.05 -6.37
CA ARG A 201 14.40 2.99 -6.15
C ARG A 201 13.62 2.66 -7.42
N ASP A 202 13.11 3.68 -8.11
CA ASP A 202 12.27 3.48 -9.29
C ASP A 202 13.06 2.97 -10.50
N SER A 203 14.35 3.32 -10.61
CA SER A 203 15.23 2.77 -11.64
C SER A 203 15.44 1.26 -11.45
N ILE A 204 15.62 0.81 -10.21
CA ILE A 204 15.76 -0.62 -9.87
C ILE A 204 14.43 -1.34 -10.07
N LEU A 205 13.33 -0.74 -9.61
CA LEU A 205 11.97 -1.30 -9.74
C LEU A 205 11.58 -1.53 -11.20
N ARG A 206 11.85 -0.54 -12.05
CA ARG A 206 11.53 -0.60 -13.48
C ARG A 206 12.48 -1.51 -14.24
N GLY A 207 13.75 -1.55 -13.83
CA GLY A 207 14.80 -2.35 -14.47
C GLY A 207 14.90 -2.15 -15.98
N ASN A 208 15.56 -3.08 -16.66
CA ASN A 208 15.52 -3.14 -18.11
C ASN A 208 14.31 -4.00 -18.55
N PRO A 209 13.33 -3.45 -19.32
CA PRO A 209 12.18 -4.20 -19.84
C PRO A 209 12.58 -5.54 -20.44
N LYS A 210 13.59 -5.53 -21.31
CA LYS A 210 14.04 -6.70 -22.06
C LYS A 210 14.62 -7.77 -21.13
N LYS A 211 15.44 -7.38 -20.16
CA LYS A 211 15.98 -8.32 -19.15
C LYS A 211 14.88 -8.91 -18.25
N LEU A 212 13.89 -8.11 -17.88
CA LEU A 212 12.75 -8.59 -17.09
C LEU A 212 11.96 -9.65 -17.87
N PHE A 213 11.78 -9.43 -19.17
CA PHE A 213 11.10 -10.37 -20.05
C PHE A 213 11.93 -11.61 -20.36
N ASP A 214 13.23 -11.49 -20.59
CA ASP A 214 14.14 -12.62 -20.77
C ASP A 214 14.11 -13.57 -19.56
N ASN A 215 14.01 -13.02 -18.34
CA ASN A 215 13.87 -13.81 -17.11
C ASN A 215 12.52 -14.54 -17.04
N ILE A 216 11.44 -13.92 -17.50
CA ILE A 216 10.11 -14.54 -17.59
C ILE A 216 10.12 -15.67 -18.65
N LEU A 217 10.78 -15.44 -19.79
CA LEU A 217 10.80 -16.33 -20.95
C LEU A 217 11.72 -17.55 -20.79
N SER A 218 12.88 -17.36 -20.15
CA SER A 218 13.85 -18.43 -19.95
C SER A 218 13.44 -19.43 -18.86
N GLY A 219 12.34 -19.16 -18.14
CA GLY A 219 11.99 -19.92 -16.93
C GLY A 219 13.07 -19.85 -15.85
N ASN A 220 14.08 -18.99 -16.03
CA ASN A 220 15.10 -18.68 -15.05
C ASN A 220 14.48 -17.68 -14.06
N ASP A 221 13.47 -18.17 -13.34
CA ASP A 221 12.62 -17.43 -12.40
C ASP A 221 13.39 -17.01 -11.13
N LYS A 222 14.69 -17.35 -11.06
CA LYS A 222 15.64 -16.69 -10.19
C LYS A 222 15.85 -15.28 -10.72
N ARG A 223 14.94 -14.36 -10.35
CA ARG A 223 15.34 -12.96 -10.20
C ARG A 223 16.68 -12.99 -9.49
N ASP A 224 17.67 -12.34 -10.08
CA ASP A 224 18.97 -12.19 -9.45
C ASP A 224 18.72 -11.74 -8.01
N ALA A 225 19.10 -12.57 -7.03
CA ALA A 225 18.78 -12.33 -5.62
C ALA A 225 19.28 -10.93 -5.20
N SER A 226 20.34 -10.46 -5.86
CA SER A 226 20.88 -9.12 -5.71
C SER A 226 19.87 -8.02 -6.08
N LEU A 227 19.03 -8.18 -7.11
CA LEU A 227 18.07 -7.15 -7.53
C LEU A 227 16.95 -6.95 -6.49
N SER A 228 16.47 -8.04 -5.89
CA SER A 228 15.49 -7.97 -4.79
C SER A 228 16.11 -7.31 -3.55
N ASP A 229 17.34 -7.69 -3.20
CA ASP A 229 18.08 -7.08 -2.09
C ASP A 229 18.32 -5.58 -2.34
N ASP A 230 18.73 -5.21 -3.55
CA ASP A 230 19.02 -3.83 -3.92
C ASP A 230 17.76 -2.96 -3.98
N LEU A 231 16.64 -3.51 -4.47
CA LEU A 231 15.35 -2.83 -4.40
C LEU A 231 14.94 -2.57 -2.94
N ILE A 232 15.15 -3.54 -2.06
CA ILE A 232 14.78 -3.38 -0.64
C ILE A 232 15.70 -2.40 0.06
N LYS A 233 17.01 -2.39 -0.24
CA LYS A 233 17.94 -1.35 0.23
C LYS A 233 17.49 0.04 -0.23
N ALA A 234 17.13 0.20 -1.50
CA ALA A 234 16.66 1.49 -2.02
C ALA A 234 15.33 1.94 -1.38
N ARG A 235 14.43 1.01 -1.05
CA ARG A 235 13.21 1.33 -0.28
C ARG A 235 13.51 1.74 1.17
N VAL A 236 14.44 1.03 1.80
CA VAL A 236 14.93 1.36 3.15
C VAL A 236 15.57 2.75 3.14
N GLU A 237 16.35 3.09 2.13
CA GLU A 237 16.96 4.41 1.97
C GLU A 237 15.90 5.52 1.94
N VAL A 238 14.84 5.39 1.13
CA VAL A 238 13.73 6.36 1.09
C VAL A 238 13.06 6.51 2.46
N ARG A 239 12.75 5.39 3.13
CA ARG A 239 12.16 5.41 4.48
C ARG A 239 13.07 6.09 5.50
N ASP A 240 14.34 5.68 5.54
CA ASP A 240 15.31 6.19 6.52
C ASP A 240 15.61 7.67 6.28
N LEU A 241 15.52 8.14 5.04
CA LEU A 241 15.57 9.56 4.69
C LEU A 241 14.37 10.32 5.28
N ASN A 242 13.14 9.84 5.08
CA ASN A 242 11.94 10.44 5.65
C ASN A 242 12.02 10.51 7.19
N ASP A 243 12.47 9.42 7.82
CA ASP A 243 12.65 9.35 9.26
C ASP A 243 13.72 10.34 9.77
N ARG A 244 14.86 10.42 9.07
CA ARG A 244 15.95 11.33 9.43
C ARG A 244 15.53 12.79 9.30
N TYR A 245 14.92 13.17 8.19
CA TYR A 245 14.49 14.55 7.98
C TYR A 245 13.31 14.93 8.88
N THR A 246 12.48 13.97 9.30
CA THR A 246 11.52 14.22 10.38
C THR A 246 12.22 14.72 11.64
N GLU A 247 13.28 14.05 12.08
CA GLU A 247 14.01 14.46 13.30
C GLU A 247 14.81 15.76 13.10
N ILE A 248 15.39 15.99 11.92
CA ILE A 248 16.08 17.25 11.60
C ILE A 248 15.10 18.42 11.70
N VAL A 249 13.95 18.35 11.02
CA VAL A 249 12.91 19.38 11.06
C VAL A 249 12.40 19.57 12.49
N CYS A 250 12.12 18.49 13.21
CA CYS A 250 11.67 18.55 14.61
C CYS A 250 12.67 19.23 15.54
N SER A 251 13.98 19.16 15.26
CA SER A 251 15.02 19.80 16.09
C SER A 251 15.09 21.31 15.94
N GLN A 252 14.49 21.88 14.89
CA GLN A 252 14.49 23.30 14.58
C GLN A 252 13.19 24.00 15.00
N LEU A 253 12.13 23.21 15.25
CA LEU A 253 10.82 23.69 15.65
C LEU A 253 10.72 23.92 17.16
N SER A 254 9.71 24.70 17.56
CA SER A 254 9.34 24.83 18.98
C SER A 254 8.94 23.46 19.56
N PRO A 255 9.02 23.23 20.88
CA PRO A 255 8.66 21.93 21.46
C PRO A 255 7.25 21.45 21.09
N ILE A 256 6.28 22.37 21.01
CA ILE A 256 4.88 22.06 20.69
C ILE A 256 4.76 21.67 19.21
N ASP A 257 5.31 22.47 18.31
CA ASP A 257 5.26 22.21 16.86
C ASP A 257 6.05 20.95 16.50
N SER A 258 7.19 20.74 17.16
CA SER A 258 8.03 19.55 17.03
C SER A 258 7.27 18.28 17.42
N GLU A 259 6.53 18.31 18.53
CA GLU A 259 5.72 17.17 18.97
C GLU A 259 4.58 16.87 17.99
N ASP A 260 3.83 17.88 17.52
CA ASP A 260 2.75 17.68 16.55
C ASP A 260 3.27 17.17 15.19
N PHE A 261 4.35 17.78 14.68
CA PHE A 261 4.99 17.37 13.44
C PHE A 261 5.46 15.91 13.52
N ARG A 262 6.20 15.55 14.59
CA ARG A 262 6.66 14.17 14.81
C ARG A 262 5.47 13.20 14.91
N ALA A 263 4.45 13.54 15.68
CA ALA A 263 3.28 12.69 15.87
C ALA A 263 2.55 12.41 14.54
N ARG A 264 2.39 13.43 13.68
CA ARG A 264 1.76 13.28 12.36
C ARG A 264 2.62 12.50 11.37
N SER A 265 3.92 12.75 11.32
CA SER A 265 4.87 11.96 10.52
C SER A 265 4.81 10.48 10.91
N LEU A 266 4.89 10.17 12.21
CA LEU A 266 4.83 8.80 12.72
C LEU A 266 3.46 8.15 12.46
N LYS A 267 2.36 8.89 12.61
CA LYS A 267 1.01 8.39 12.32
C LYS A 267 0.81 8.06 10.84
N ARG A 268 1.34 8.89 9.94
CA ARG A 268 1.25 8.67 8.49
C ARG A 268 2.19 7.55 8.03
N GLY A 269 3.42 7.51 8.53
CA GLY A 269 4.41 6.49 8.16
C GLY A 269 4.14 5.12 8.76
N TYR A 270 3.66 5.08 10.00
CA TYR A 270 3.56 3.87 10.81
C TYR A 270 2.15 3.74 11.39
N THR A 271 1.13 3.84 10.53
CA THR A 271 -0.28 3.87 10.93
C THR A 271 -0.69 2.71 11.83
N ARG A 272 -0.16 1.50 11.61
CA ARG A 272 -0.49 0.35 12.48
C ARG A 272 -0.06 0.55 13.94
N ILE A 273 1.04 1.26 14.17
CA ILE A 273 1.64 1.53 15.48
C ILE A 273 1.00 2.77 16.13
N TYR A 274 0.91 3.87 15.37
CA TYR A 274 0.51 5.18 15.88
C TYR A 274 -0.96 5.55 15.59
N ARG A 275 -1.76 4.65 15.02
CA ARG A 275 -3.21 4.83 15.01
C ARG A 275 -3.75 4.91 16.43
N ARG A 276 -4.74 5.78 16.58
CA ARG A 276 -5.48 5.97 17.82
C ARG A 276 -6.05 4.64 18.34
N THR A 277 -5.82 4.34 19.62
CA THR A 277 -6.29 3.10 20.23
C THR A 277 -7.74 3.21 20.70
N PRO A 278 -8.42 2.06 20.91
CA PRO A 278 -9.69 2.03 21.63
C PRO A 278 -9.66 2.72 22.99
N ALA A 279 -8.58 2.56 23.77
CA ALA A 279 -8.43 3.19 25.08
C ALA A 279 -8.34 4.71 24.97
N GLN A 280 -7.49 5.24 24.08
CA GLN A 280 -7.43 6.68 23.76
C GLN A 280 -8.77 7.26 23.31
N ARG A 281 -9.62 6.48 22.65
CA ARG A 281 -10.98 6.92 22.28
C ARG A 281 -11.87 7.08 23.50
N LEU A 282 -11.86 6.10 24.40
CA LEU A 282 -12.65 6.13 25.62
C LEU A 282 -12.18 7.22 26.58
N PHE A 283 -10.87 7.41 26.76
CA PHE A 283 -10.33 8.48 27.60
C PHE A 283 -10.74 9.87 27.11
N GLN A 284 -10.59 10.17 25.82
CA GLN A 284 -11.04 11.47 25.30
C GLN A 284 -12.55 11.68 25.51
N GLN A 285 -13.38 10.69 25.17
CA GLN A 285 -14.83 10.81 25.35
C GLN A 285 -15.21 11.03 26.81
N ALA A 286 -14.55 10.32 27.72
CA ALA A 286 -14.77 10.48 29.16
C ALA A 286 -14.30 11.85 29.66
N ALA A 287 -13.15 12.34 29.18
CA ALA A 287 -12.59 13.64 29.56
C ALA A 287 -13.36 14.84 28.98
N GLU A 288 -14.10 14.65 27.89
CA GLU A 288 -14.94 15.65 27.23
C GLU A 288 -16.38 15.66 27.74
N ASN A 289 -16.79 14.68 28.55
CA ASN A 289 -18.16 14.62 29.06
C ASN A 289 -18.39 15.72 30.12
N PRO A 290 -19.27 16.71 29.86
CA PRO A 290 -19.51 17.82 30.78
C PRO A 290 -20.33 17.41 32.02
N ALA A 291 -20.93 16.22 32.03
CA ALA A 291 -21.72 15.73 33.16
C ALA A 291 -20.85 15.29 34.35
N TYR A 292 -19.57 14.98 34.13
CA TYR A 292 -18.69 14.51 35.19
C TYR A 292 -18.18 15.66 36.06
N ALA A 293 -17.98 15.35 37.35
CA ALA A 293 -17.35 16.29 38.28
C ALA A 293 -15.94 16.66 37.81
N THR A 294 -15.49 17.88 38.13
CA THR A 294 -14.16 18.38 37.75
C THR A 294 -13.03 17.51 38.29
N GLU A 295 -13.21 16.94 39.49
CA GLU A 295 -12.24 16.04 40.11
C GLU A 295 -12.15 14.69 39.39
N VAL A 296 -13.28 14.10 38.98
CA VAL A 296 -13.31 12.88 38.17
C VAL A 296 -12.64 13.13 36.82
N THR A 297 -12.93 14.26 36.18
CA THR A 297 -12.29 14.66 34.92
C THR A 297 -10.77 14.81 35.08
N ALA A 298 -10.30 15.38 36.18
CA ALA A 298 -8.88 15.47 36.48
C ALA A 298 -8.22 14.09 36.65
N GLN A 299 -8.90 13.15 37.33
CA GLN A 299 -8.43 11.77 37.47
C GLN A 299 -8.39 11.02 36.13
N ILE A 300 -9.40 11.22 35.26
CA ILE A 300 -9.41 10.65 33.90
C ILE A 300 -8.20 11.15 33.10
N ARG A 301 -7.91 12.46 33.14
CA ARG A 301 -6.76 13.03 32.43
C ARG A 301 -5.43 12.53 32.98
N ALA A 302 -5.32 12.32 34.29
CA ALA A 302 -4.14 11.72 34.90
C ALA A 302 -3.92 10.28 34.41
N LEU A 303 -4.98 9.45 34.37
CA LEU A 303 -4.92 8.09 33.82
C LEU A 303 -4.56 8.10 32.32
N GLU A 304 -5.14 9.01 31.55
CA GLU A 304 -4.84 9.16 30.13
C GLU A 304 -3.36 9.51 29.89
N LEU A 305 -2.79 10.41 30.71
CA LEU A 305 -1.38 10.77 30.62
C LEU A 305 -0.47 9.56 30.90
N SER A 306 -0.73 8.81 31.97
CA SER A 306 0.02 7.58 32.28
C SER A 306 -0.09 6.54 31.17
N TYR A 307 -1.29 6.32 30.65
CA TYR A 307 -1.51 5.42 29.51
C TYR A 307 -0.69 5.83 28.29
N ASN A 308 -0.72 7.11 27.93
CA ASN A 308 -0.01 7.62 26.76
C ASN A 308 1.52 7.52 26.91
N GLN A 309 2.05 7.70 28.12
CA GLN A 309 3.47 7.52 28.41
C GLN A 309 3.92 6.07 28.20
N GLU A 310 3.20 5.10 28.77
CA GLU A 310 3.51 3.68 28.59
C GLU A 310 3.30 3.22 27.15
N LEU A 311 2.22 3.69 26.51
CA LEU A 311 1.94 3.42 25.10
C LEU A 311 3.06 3.95 24.20
N SER A 312 3.63 5.13 24.50
CA SER A 312 4.76 5.71 23.77
C SER A 312 5.98 4.79 23.83
N ALA A 313 6.33 4.27 25.00
CA ALA A 313 7.44 3.33 25.16
C ALA A 313 7.25 2.05 24.34
N ILE A 314 6.03 1.47 24.35
CA ILE A 314 5.70 0.29 23.54
C ILE A 314 5.75 0.61 22.04
N ASN A 315 5.21 1.76 21.62
CA ASN A 315 5.22 2.18 20.23
C ASN A 315 6.66 2.40 19.71
N PHE A 316 7.54 2.97 20.53
CA PHE A 316 8.95 3.14 20.20
C PHE A 316 9.65 1.79 19.98
N GLN A 317 9.38 0.80 20.85
CA GLN A 317 9.87 -0.56 20.67
C GLN A 317 9.33 -1.20 19.37
N LEU A 318 8.03 -1.05 19.10
CA LEU A 318 7.41 -1.57 17.87
C LEU A 318 8.03 -0.94 16.62
N LEU A 319 8.30 0.37 16.65
CA LEU A 319 8.92 1.10 15.56
C LEU A 319 10.30 0.50 15.22
N GLY A 320 11.15 0.33 16.23
CA GLY A 320 12.48 -0.25 16.05
C GLY A 320 12.45 -1.68 15.51
N LEU A 321 11.54 -2.53 16.00
CA LEU A 321 11.38 -3.90 15.50
C LEU A 321 10.82 -3.93 14.08
N THR A 322 9.85 -3.07 13.77
CA THR A 322 9.23 -2.96 12.44
C THR A 322 10.25 -2.55 11.39
N ARG A 323 11.10 -1.55 11.69
CA ARG A 323 12.15 -1.08 10.77
C ARG A 323 13.15 -2.18 10.39
N LYS A 324 13.45 -3.10 11.32
CA LYS A 324 14.35 -4.25 11.10
C LYS A 324 13.64 -5.40 10.38
N HIS A 325 12.42 -5.74 10.79
CA HIS A 325 11.72 -6.92 10.31
C HIS A 325 11.06 -6.75 8.95
N GLU A 326 10.51 -5.57 8.61
CA GLU A 326 9.77 -5.39 7.35
C GLU A 326 10.62 -5.67 6.09
N PRO A 327 11.88 -5.19 5.98
CA PRO A 327 12.76 -5.54 4.87
C PRO A 327 12.99 -7.06 4.73
N GLU A 328 13.28 -7.73 5.84
CA GLU A 328 13.49 -9.19 5.88
C GLU A 328 12.21 -9.95 5.50
N ALA A 329 11.05 -9.50 6.01
CA ALA A 329 9.76 -10.08 5.70
C ALA A 329 9.37 -9.90 4.23
N GLN A 330 9.77 -8.79 3.59
CA GLN A 330 9.57 -8.58 2.17
C GLN A 330 10.43 -9.53 1.34
N LEU A 331 11.73 -9.65 1.65
CA LEU A 331 12.63 -10.62 1.02
C LEU A 331 12.10 -12.05 1.16
N HIS A 332 11.75 -12.44 2.37
CA HIS A 332 11.23 -13.77 2.66
C HIS A 332 9.91 -14.03 1.91
N ARG A 333 9.04 -13.03 1.75
CA ARG A 333 7.80 -13.17 0.96
C ARG A 333 8.10 -13.44 -0.51
N GLU A 334 9.08 -12.75 -1.08
CA GLU A 334 9.51 -12.94 -2.46
C GLU A 334 10.12 -14.34 -2.66
N GLN A 335 11.05 -14.75 -1.79
CA GLN A 335 11.66 -16.08 -1.80
C GLN A 335 10.61 -17.19 -1.58
N ALA A 336 9.68 -17.00 -0.66
CA ALA A 336 8.60 -17.94 -0.42
C ALA A 336 7.70 -18.10 -1.65
N GLY A 337 7.49 -17.03 -2.43
CA GLY A 337 6.81 -17.08 -3.71
C GLY A 337 7.53 -17.97 -4.72
N GLN A 338 8.87 -17.84 -4.82
CA GLN A 338 9.69 -18.68 -5.69
C GLN A 338 9.68 -20.16 -5.27
N ILE A 339 9.81 -20.44 -3.96
CA ILE A 339 9.76 -21.81 -3.43
C ILE A 339 8.44 -22.50 -3.77
N ARG A 340 7.30 -21.79 -3.59
CA ARG A 340 5.97 -22.32 -3.93
C ARG A 340 5.84 -22.64 -5.41
N LYS A 341 6.36 -21.78 -6.28
CA LYS A 341 6.37 -22.02 -7.73
C LYS A 341 7.20 -23.24 -8.11
N ALA A 342 8.31 -23.47 -7.41
CA ALA A 342 9.13 -24.67 -7.58
C ALA A 342 8.50 -25.94 -6.96
N GLY A 343 7.26 -25.88 -6.46
CA GLY A 343 6.56 -27.00 -5.82
C GLY A 343 6.98 -27.26 -4.37
N GLY A 344 7.77 -26.37 -3.77
CA GLY A 344 8.22 -26.49 -2.38
C GLY A 344 7.28 -25.83 -1.36
N THR A 345 7.47 -26.16 -0.08
CA THR A 345 6.81 -25.47 1.05
C THR A 345 7.80 -24.49 1.70
N PRO A 346 7.53 -23.18 1.67
CA PRO A 346 8.43 -22.21 2.29
C PRO A 346 8.40 -22.29 3.82
N SER A 347 9.52 -21.97 4.46
CA SER A 347 9.60 -21.79 5.90
C SER A 347 8.70 -20.64 6.36
N ALA A 348 8.25 -20.68 7.62
CA ALA A 348 7.59 -19.53 8.23
C ALA A 348 8.64 -18.59 8.82
N LEU A 349 8.57 -17.30 8.48
CA LEU A 349 9.33 -16.27 9.17
C LEU A 349 8.58 -15.86 10.43
N GLU A 350 9.27 -15.86 11.57
CA GLU A 350 8.70 -15.42 12.84
C GLU A 350 8.61 -13.88 12.87
N ASP A 351 7.45 -13.35 13.28
CA ASP A 351 7.22 -11.91 13.43
C ASP A 351 7.53 -11.46 14.88
N PRO A 352 8.67 -10.78 15.12
CA PRO A 352 9.05 -10.33 16.46
C PRO A 352 8.13 -9.24 17.01
N THR A 353 7.34 -8.56 16.17
CA THR A 353 6.41 -7.52 16.61
C THR A 353 5.17 -8.09 17.29
N ARG A 354 4.83 -9.36 17.03
CA ARG A 354 3.59 -9.99 17.49
C ARG A 354 3.46 -9.99 19.01
N ALA A 355 4.52 -10.33 19.72
CA ALA A 355 4.53 -10.34 21.19
C ALA A 355 4.31 -8.92 21.76
N ILE A 356 4.90 -7.90 21.12
CA ILE A 356 4.80 -6.52 21.57
C ILE A 356 3.41 -5.94 21.25
N TYR A 357 2.80 -6.29 20.12
CA TYR A 357 1.40 -5.94 19.85
C TYR A 357 0.44 -6.53 20.89
N LYS A 358 0.67 -7.77 21.36
CA LYS A 358 -0.13 -8.34 22.47
C LYS A 358 0.04 -7.53 23.76
N LYS A 359 1.26 -7.11 24.10
CA LYS A 359 1.51 -6.23 25.25
C LYS A 359 0.78 -4.89 25.10
N ARG A 360 0.81 -4.29 23.91
CA ARG A 360 0.07 -3.05 23.59
C ARG A 360 -1.44 -3.20 23.78
N GLU A 361 -1.99 -4.35 23.40
CA GLU A 361 -3.41 -4.65 23.57
C GLU A 361 -3.77 -4.88 25.04
N ALA A 362 -2.93 -5.60 25.79
CA ALA A 362 -3.10 -5.84 27.23
C ALA A 362 -3.07 -4.52 28.01
N LEU A 363 -2.09 -3.65 27.74
CA LEU A 363 -2.02 -2.31 28.33
C LEU A 363 -3.32 -1.52 28.13
N GLY A 364 -3.88 -1.56 26.91
CA GLY A 364 -5.15 -0.92 26.62
C GLY A 364 -6.31 -1.47 27.43
N LYS A 365 -6.35 -2.79 27.69
CA LYS A 365 -7.39 -3.43 28.51
C LYS A 365 -7.27 -3.01 29.97
N GLU A 366 -6.08 -3.07 30.53
CA GLU A 366 -5.80 -2.71 31.92
C GLU A 366 -6.23 -1.25 32.21
N TYR A 367 -5.87 -0.31 31.35
CA TYR A 367 -6.25 1.09 31.54
C TYR A 367 -7.75 1.36 31.31
N ILE A 368 -8.41 0.60 30.43
CA ILE A 368 -9.87 0.68 30.27
C ILE A 368 -10.58 0.15 31.52
N GLU A 369 -10.06 -0.91 32.15
CA GLU A 369 -10.58 -1.42 33.42
C GLU A 369 -10.40 -0.40 34.55
N MET A 370 -9.25 0.31 34.60
CA MET A 370 -9.05 1.42 35.54
C MET A 370 -10.03 2.57 35.30
N LEU A 371 -10.25 2.98 34.05
CA LEU A 371 -11.24 4.00 33.69
C LEU A 371 -12.65 3.56 34.10
N ARG A 372 -12.98 2.28 33.90
CA ARG A 372 -14.25 1.70 34.32
C ARG A 372 -14.41 1.64 35.83
N ALA A 373 -13.34 1.44 36.59
CA ALA A 373 -13.40 1.45 38.05
C ALA A 373 -13.56 2.87 38.61
N LEU A 374 -13.07 3.88 37.88
CA LEU A 374 -13.20 5.29 38.21
C LEU A 374 -14.62 5.82 37.91
N LEU A 375 -15.22 5.36 36.81
CA LEU A 375 -16.59 5.69 36.43
C LEU A 375 -17.58 4.70 37.05
N SER A 376 -18.84 5.08 37.24
CA SER A 376 -19.88 4.07 37.52
C SER A 376 -20.13 3.20 36.28
N ALA A 377 -20.70 2.00 36.49
CA ALA A 377 -20.99 1.09 35.38
C ALA A 377 -21.93 1.70 34.33
N ASP A 378 -22.88 2.53 34.76
CA ASP A 378 -23.84 3.20 33.89
C ASP A 378 -23.16 4.32 33.09
N GLU A 379 -22.38 5.20 33.74
CA GLU A 379 -21.60 6.25 33.08
C GLU A 379 -20.60 5.69 32.07
N PHE A 380 -19.95 4.56 32.38
CA PHE A 380 -19.05 3.90 31.44
C PHE A 380 -19.79 3.34 30.22
N LEU A 381 -21.02 2.84 30.39
CA LEU A 381 -21.85 2.29 29.30
C LEU A 381 -22.40 3.38 28.36
N GLU A 382 -22.41 4.64 28.78
CA GLU A 382 -22.76 5.78 27.93
C GLU A 382 -21.67 6.11 26.90
N LEU A 383 -20.42 5.73 27.15
CA LEU A 383 -19.30 5.95 26.22
C LEU A 383 -19.43 5.08 24.97
N ASP A 384 -19.18 5.65 23.78
CA ASP A 384 -19.33 4.91 22.53
C ASP A 384 -18.28 3.79 22.38
N GLY A 385 -18.77 2.59 22.12
CA GLY A 385 -17.94 1.39 21.99
C GLY A 385 -17.37 0.86 23.31
N SER A 386 -17.86 1.31 24.47
CA SER A 386 -17.47 0.78 25.79
C SER A 386 -18.01 -0.63 26.05
N ARG A 387 -19.20 -0.94 25.50
CA ARG A 387 -19.90 -2.23 25.68
C ARG A 387 -19.03 -3.46 25.43
N ARG A 388 -18.11 -3.43 24.47
CA ARG A 388 -17.21 -4.56 24.15
C ARG A 388 -16.25 -4.93 25.29
N TRP A 389 -16.07 -4.04 26.25
CA TRP A 389 -15.16 -4.19 27.40
C TRP A 389 -15.91 -4.52 28.70
N VAL A 390 -17.25 -4.61 28.63
CA VAL A 390 -18.08 -4.98 29.78
C VAL A 390 -18.46 -6.46 29.64
N PRO A 391 -18.27 -7.29 30.68
CA PRO A 391 -18.76 -8.65 30.74
C PRO A 391 -20.23 -8.76 30.35
N ARG A 392 -20.59 -9.81 29.61
CA ARG A 392 -21.96 -9.99 29.07
C ARG A 392 -23.04 -10.03 30.15
N SER A 393 -22.70 -10.42 31.38
CA SER A 393 -23.59 -10.43 32.54
C SER A 393 -23.98 -9.05 33.04
N GLU A 394 -23.17 -8.03 32.76
CA GLU A 394 -23.32 -6.65 33.24
C GLU A 394 -23.82 -5.71 32.12
N GLN A 395 -23.96 -6.24 30.90
CA GLN A 395 -24.58 -5.50 29.81
C GLN A 395 -26.10 -5.50 30.01
N PRO A 396 -26.78 -4.34 29.92
CA PRO A 396 -28.23 -4.30 29.90
C PRO A 396 -28.73 -5.19 28.77
N ALA A 397 -29.73 -6.02 29.04
CA ALA A 397 -30.31 -6.92 28.05
C ALA A 397 -30.59 -6.12 26.77
N SER A 398 -29.96 -6.51 25.66
CA SER A 398 -30.29 -5.90 24.38
C SER A 398 -31.81 -6.04 24.20
N PRO A 399 -32.54 -4.96 23.88
CA PRO A 399 -33.96 -5.10 23.60
C PRO A 399 -34.08 -6.17 22.52
N PRO A 400 -35.02 -7.14 22.67
CA PRO A 400 -35.21 -8.15 21.65
C PRO A 400 -35.41 -7.41 20.33
N SER A 401 -34.58 -7.73 19.34
CA SER A 401 -34.79 -7.29 17.96
C SER A 401 -36.22 -7.67 17.61
N SER A 402 -37.11 -6.66 17.57
CA SER A 402 -38.53 -6.88 17.36
C SER A 402 -38.71 -7.57 16.02
N PRO A 403 -39.30 -8.78 15.98
CA PRO A 403 -39.69 -9.38 14.73
C PRO A 403 -40.96 -8.67 14.26
N GLY A 404 -40.81 -7.74 13.30
CA GLY A 404 -41.93 -7.19 12.54
C GLY A 404 -42.28 -5.74 12.83
N ALA A 405 -41.59 -4.83 12.16
CA ALA A 405 -42.20 -3.60 11.65
C ALA A 405 -41.66 -3.42 10.23
N GLY A 406 -42.40 -3.94 9.26
CA GLY A 406 -42.14 -3.77 7.84
C GLY A 406 -42.40 -2.33 7.41
N GLY A 407 -41.51 -1.82 6.55
CA GLY A 407 -41.63 -0.53 5.90
C GLY A 407 -40.65 -0.45 4.73
N ASN A 408 -41.00 -1.15 3.65
CA ASN A 408 -40.58 -1.01 2.26
C ASN A 408 -39.15 -0.51 1.96
N SER A 409 -38.29 -1.45 1.56
CA SER A 409 -37.40 -1.19 0.43
C SER A 409 -37.27 -2.49 -0.37
N GLU A 410 -37.65 -2.41 -1.64
CA GLU A 410 -37.70 -3.51 -2.61
C GLU A 410 -36.35 -4.21 -2.77
N LEU A 411 -36.45 -5.54 -2.68
CA LEU A 411 -35.80 -6.54 -3.52
C LEU A 411 -34.93 -6.04 -4.68
N SER A 412 -33.67 -6.49 -4.69
CA SER A 412 -33.20 -7.33 -5.80
C SER A 412 -32.29 -8.44 -5.28
N LEU A 413 -32.74 -9.68 -5.47
CA LEU A 413 -32.05 -10.94 -5.20
C LEU A 413 -31.33 -11.40 -6.47
N SER A 414 -30.06 -11.77 -6.37
CA SER A 414 -29.43 -12.83 -7.15
C SER A 414 -28.05 -13.12 -6.51
N GLY A 415 -27.62 -14.32 -6.15
CA GLY A 415 -28.19 -15.65 -6.23
C GLY A 415 -27.10 -16.63 -5.80
N GLY A 416 -27.23 -17.22 -4.60
CA GLY A 416 -26.36 -18.29 -4.11
C GLY A 416 -27.14 -19.61 -4.13
N LYS A 417 -26.88 -20.45 -5.13
CA LYS A 417 -27.48 -21.78 -5.26
C LYS A 417 -27.03 -22.69 -4.11
N VAL A 418 -28.02 -23.16 -3.35
CA VAL A 418 -27.98 -24.41 -2.59
C VAL A 418 -28.30 -25.55 -3.55
N ASN A 419 -27.69 -26.73 -3.37
CA ASN A 419 -28.42 -27.97 -3.58
C ASN A 419 -27.95 -29.09 -2.63
N PRO A 420 -28.84 -30.07 -2.32
CA PRO A 420 -28.85 -30.83 -1.08
C PRO A 420 -28.69 -32.35 -1.29
N SER A 421 -28.56 -33.08 -0.18
CA SER A 421 -29.07 -34.45 0.10
C SER A 421 -28.17 -35.05 1.20
N GLY A 422 -28.61 -35.88 2.14
CA GLY A 422 -29.85 -36.64 2.28
C GLY A 422 -29.50 -37.93 3.04
N LYS A 423 -29.87 -37.98 4.32
CA LYS A 423 -29.89 -39.09 5.30
C LYS A 423 -29.61 -40.53 4.81
N SER A 424 -28.87 -41.29 5.62
CA SER A 424 -29.31 -42.60 6.13
C SER A 424 -28.44 -43.10 7.30
N LYS A 425 -29.08 -43.55 8.38
CA LYS A 425 -28.51 -44.18 9.59
C LYS A 425 -28.49 -45.70 9.41
N GLY A 426 -27.42 -46.36 9.85
CA GLY A 426 -27.39 -47.81 10.09
C GLY A 426 -26.51 -48.17 11.30
N LYS A 427 -27.12 -48.73 12.35
CA LYS A 427 -26.50 -49.25 13.57
C LYS A 427 -25.79 -50.58 13.30
N GLY A 428 -24.69 -50.86 14.01
CA GLY A 428 -24.13 -52.21 14.14
C GLY A 428 -23.02 -52.26 15.20
N ASN A 429 -23.25 -53.04 16.26
CA ASN A 429 -22.49 -53.15 17.50
C ASN A 429 -21.73 -54.49 17.53
N LYS A 430 -20.49 -54.57 18.04
CA LYS A 430 -19.97 -55.60 18.98
C LYS A 430 -18.44 -55.79 18.99
N LYS A 431 -17.91 -55.80 20.23
CA LYS A 431 -16.93 -56.72 20.87
C LYS A 431 -15.50 -56.85 20.31
N GLY A 432 -14.52 -56.54 21.17
CA GLY A 432 -13.17 -57.16 21.16
C GLY A 432 -13.20 -58.59 21.74
N PRO A 433 -12.11 -59.15 22.31
CA PRO A 433 -10.74 -58.66 22.44
C PRO A 433 -9.67 -59.70 22.00
N ASN A 434 -8.40 -59.38 22.29
CA ASN A 434 -7.40 -60.28 22.89
C ASN A 434 -6.13 -60.65 22.08
N ASP A 435 -5.01 -60.34 22.74
CA ASP A 435 -3.75 -61.06 22.92
C ASP A 435 -2.93 -61.59 21.72
N GLY A 436 -1.62 -61.35 21.82
CA GLY A 436 -0.64 -62.23 21.19
C GLY A 436 0.68 -61.57 20.88
N ALA A 437 1.55 -61.48 21.89
CA ALA A 437 2.97 -61.22 21.73
C ALA A 437 3.64 -62.25 20.78
N ASN A 438 4.63 -61.84 19.97
CA ASN A 438 5.94 -62.50 20.02
C ASN A 438 7.08 -61.70 19.37
N SER A 439 8.28 -61.91 19.95
CA SER A 439 9.64 -61.68 19.46
C SER A 439 9.82 -61.88 17.93
N GLY A 440 10.70 -61.20 17.20
CA GLY A 440 12.07 -60.74 17.50
C GLY A 440 13.05 -61.57 16.66
N TRP A 441 13.81 -60.95 15.75
CA TRP A 441 15.19 -61.34 15.36
C TRP A 441 15.75 -60.43 14.23
N ASN A 442 16.93 -59.88 14.51
CA ASN A 442 18.08 -59.59 13.65
C ASN A 442 17.93 -59.64 12.11
N ASN A 443 18.43 -58.62 11.41
CA ASN A 443 19.77 -58.73 10.82
C ASN A 443 20.43 -57.38 10.46
N LYS A 444 21.75 -57.36 10.60
CA LYS A 444 22.68 -56.26 10.28
C LYS A 444 22.96 -56.20 8.78
N GLY A 445 23.32 -55.01 8.27
CA GLY A 445 23.94 -54.84 6.95
C GLY A 445 24.10 -53.39 6.51
N LYS A 446 25.08 -52.68 7.09
CA LYS A 446 25.69 -51.43 6.59
C LYS A 446 26.48 -51.69 5.27
N PRO A 447 27.12 -50.69 4.63
CA PRO A 447 26.63 -49.39 4.20
C PRO A 447 27.07 -49.10 2.73
N GLY A 448 26.58 -48.03 2.12
CA GLY A 448 27.15 -47.48 0.89
C GLY A 448 27.25 -45.97 1.02
N SER A 449 28.48 -45.47 0.88
CA SER A 449 28.79 -44.05 0.69
C SER A 449 28.10 -43.47 -0.54
#